data_AF-A0A842NH37-F1
#
_entry.id   AF-A0A842NH37-F1
#
_cell.length_a   1.000
_cell.length_b   1.000
_cell.length_c   1.000
_cell.angle_alpha   90.00
_cell.angle_beta   90.00
_cell.angle_gamma   90.00
#
_symmetry.space_group_name_H-M   'P 1'
#
loop_
_entity.id
_entity.type
_entity.pdbx_description
1 polymer ?
#
loop_
_entity_poly.entity_id
_entity_poly.type
_entity_poly.pdbx_seq_one_letter_code
_entity_poly.pdbx_strand_id
1 'polypeptide(L)' 'MDIWACDKCGCEVPKIKPTNCPLCNGDEFAHYERDDPSKDDDAFSKKYEEVIKQLDKYTEDCEPEDLRFSAED' A
#
# COMPACT_ATOMS: atom_id res chain seq x y z
N MET A 1 -7.88 7.87 13.39
CA MET A 1 -7.34 9.22 13.10
C MET A 1 -8.44 10.03 12.44
N ASP A 2 -8.67 11.27 12.90
CA ASP A 2 -9.63 12.18 12.27
C ASP A 2 -9.16 12.60 10.87
N ILE A 3 -9.98 12.32 9.88
CA ILE A 3 -9.76 12.73 8.50
C ILE A 3 -10.94 13.58 8.05
N TRP A 4 -10.63 14.64 7.32
CA TRP A 4 -11.62 15.50 6.68
C TRP A 4 -11.51 15.32 5.17
N ALA A 5 -12.57 14.89 4.50
CA ALA A 5 -12.63 14.89 3.03
C ALA A 5 -13.49 16.05 2.56
N CYS A 6 -13.03 16.76 1.54
CA CYS A 6 -13.89 17.74 0.89
C CYS A 6 -14.97 17.05 0.05
N ASP A 7 -16.22 17.49 0.19
CA ASP A 7 -17.38 16.89 -0.49
C ASP A 7 -17.33 17.03 -2.02
N LYS A 8 -16.74 18.13 -2.51
CA LYS A 8 -16.64 18.40 -3.95
C LYS A 8 -15.45 17.73 -4.64
N CYS A 9 -14.27 17.80 -4.00
CA CYS A 9 -13.00 17.40 -4.62
C CYS A 9 -12.53 16.01 -4.14
N GLY A 10 -13.11 15.47 -3.05
CA GLY A 10 -12.64 14.24 -2.42
C GLY A 10 -11.28 14.37 -1.73
N CYS A 11 -10.74 15.58 -1.60
CA CYS A 11 -9.42 15.81 -1.01
C CYS A 11 -9.44 15.50 0.48
N GLU A 12 -8.61 14.55 0.90
CA GLU A 12 -8.49 14.11 2.29
C GLU A 12 -7.39 14.91 3.01
N VAL A 13 -7.71 15.45 4.18
CA VAL A 13 -6.80 16.25 5.01
C VAL A 13 -6.80 15.67 6.42
N PRO A 14 -5.65 15.16 6.91
CA PRO A 14 -5.57 14.58 8.23
C PRO A 14 -5.53 15.65 9.32
N LYS A 15 -6.08 15.32 10.50
CA LYS A 15 -6.01 16.08 11.77
C LYS A 15 -6.84 17.35 11.87
N ILE A 16 -6.70 18.31 10.96
CA ILE A 16 -7.33 19.64 11.09
C ILE A 16 -8.19 19.93 9.86
N LYS A 17 -9.46 20.32 10.09
CA LYS A 17 -10.34 20.83 9.02
C LYS A 17 -9.73 22.12 8.46
N PRO A 18 -9.30 22.17 7.20
CA PRO A 18 -8.88 23.43 6.60
C PRO A 18 -10.11 24.29 6.29
N THR A 19 -9.89 25.61 6.21
CA THR A 19 -10.95 26.57 5.86
C THR A 19 -11.43 26.40 4.41
N ASN A 20 -10.55 25.96 3.49
CA ASN A 20 -10.85 25.76 2.07
C ASN A 20 -10.10 24.54 1.50
N CYS A 21 -10.69 23.80 0.55
CA CYS A 21 -10.04 22.68 -0.17
C CYS A 21 -8.89 23.26 -1.01
N PRO A 22 -7.64 22.79 -0.87
CA PRO A 22 -6.51 23.29 -1.66
C PRO A 22 -6.67 23.02 -3.17
N LEU A 23 -7.56 22.10 -3.56
CA LEU A 23 -7.81 21.75 -4.96
C LEU A 23 -9.01 22.51 -5.56
N CYS A 24 -10.13 22.63 -4.84
CA CYS A 24 -11.35 23.22 -5.38
C CYS A 24 -11.79 24.52 -4.69
N ASN A 25 -11.08 24.98 -3.67
CA ASN A 25 -11.42 26.13 -2.83
C ASN A 25 -12.84 26.07 -2.22
N GLY A 26 -13.43 24.88 -2.09
CA GLY A 26 -14.70 24.68 -1.37
C GLY A 26 -14.49 24.60 0.15
N ASP A 27 -15.49 25.02 0.92
CA ASP A 27 -15.50 25.04 2.38
C ASP A 27 -16.24 23.84 3.03
N GLU A 28 -16.86 23.00 2.19
CA GLU A 28 -17.60 21.82 2.60
C GLU A 28 -16.68 20.60 2.77
N PHE A 29 -16.58 20.10 4.01
CA PHE A 29 -15.81 18.91 4.36
C PHE A 29 -16.64 17.96 5.23
N ALA A 30 -16.61 16.68 4.87
CA ALA A 30 -17.10 15.55 5.67
C ALA A 30 -16.00 15.06 6.61
N HIS A 31 -16.34 14.84 7.88
CA HIS A 31 -15.46 14.25 8.89
C HIS A 31 -15.71 12.75 8.98
N TYR A 32 -14.64 11.97 9.00
CA TYR A 32 -14.71 10.54 9.26
C TYR A 32 -13.50 10.10 10.07
N GLU A 33 -13.76 9.14 10.95
CA GLU A 33 -12.73 8.46 11.69
C GLU A 33 -12.25 7.29 10.84
N ARG A 34 -10.98 7.32 10.45
CA ARG A 34 -10.34 6.13 9.88
C ARG A 34 -9.59 5.41 10.98
N ASP A 35 -9.98 4.17 11.24
CA ASP A 35 -9.10 3.24 11.92
C ASP A 35 -7.84 3.10 11.07
N ASP A 36 -6.70 3.52 11.62
CA ASP A 36 -5.43 3.13 11.04
C ASP A 36 -5.42 1.60 11.09
N PRO A 37 -5.19 0.87 9.99
CA PRO A 37 -4.97 -0.56 10.10
C PRO A 37 -3.84 -0.71 11.11
N SER A 38 -4.11 -1.34 12.25
CA SER A 38 -3.12 -1.56 13.30
C SER A 38 -1.83 -1.95 12.61
N LYS A 39 -0.78 -1.15 12.80
CA LYS A 39 0.59 -1.52 12.49
C LYS A 39 0.93 -2.69 13.42
N ASP A 40 0.36 -3.84 13.13
CA ASP A 40 0.83 -5.13 13.59
C ASP A 40 2.09 -5.42 12.74
N ASP A 41 3.10 -4.59 12.98
CA ASP A 41 4.43 -4.62 12.35
C ASP A 41 5.07 -6.01 12.57
N ASP A 42 4.67 -6.71 13.63
CA ASP A 42 5.16 -8.03 14.01
C ASP A 42 4.54 -9.17 13.16
N ALA A 43 3.28 -9.03 12.74
CA ALA A 43 2.59 -10.06 11.94
C ALA A 43 2.92 -9.96 10.44
N PHE A 44 3.15 -8.74 9.93
CA PHE A 44 3.54 -8.53 8.54
C PHE A 44 4.97 -9.00 8.29
N SER A 45 5.89 -8.73 9.22
CA SER A 45 7.30 -9.14 9.10
C SER A 45 7.45 -10.66 9.01
N LYS A 46 6.72 -11.43 9.82
CA LYS A 46 6.77 -12.91 9.79
C LYS A 46 6.25 -13.50 8.47
N LYS A 47 5.15 -12.96 7.93
CA LYS A 47 4.64 -13.38 6.61
C LYS A 47 5.61 -13.05 5.49
N TYR A 48 6.23 -11.88 5.55
CA TYR A 48 7.21 -11.46 4.56
C TYR A 48 8.45 -12.37 4.55
N GLU A 49 8.98 -12.70 5.74
CA GLU A 49 10.09 -13.65 5.87
C GLU A 49 9.73 -15.07 5.38
N GLU A 50 8.51 -15.54 5.65
CA GLU A 50 8.03 -16.84 5.16
C GLU A 50 7.92 -16.88 3.63
N VAL A 51 7.38 -15.82 3.01
CA VAL A 51 7.28 -15.70 1.54
C VAL A 51 8.67 -15.68 0.90
N ILE A 52 9.64 -14.94 1.47
CA ILE A 52 11.02 -14.92 0.96
C ILE A 52 11.64 -16.31 1.02
N LYS A 53 11.50 -17.04 2.14
CA LYS A 53 12.03 -18.41 2.26
C LYS A 53 11.41 -19.38 1.26
N GLN A 54 10.12 -19.23 0.96
CA GLN A 54 9.48 -20.05 -0.06
C GLN A 54 9.98 -19.72 -1.47
N LEU A 55 10.22 -18.44 -1.78
CA LEU A 55 10.80 -18.01 -3.06
C LEU A 55 12.21 -18.58 -3.25
N ASP A 56 13.06 -18.46 -2.23
CA ASP A 56 14.45 -18.93 -2.24
C ASP A 56 14.53 -20.44 -2.49
N LYS A 57 13.65 -21.20 -1.82
CA LYS A 57 13.51 -22.64 -2.04
C LYS A 57 13.04 -22.99 -3.46
N TYR A 58 12.14 -22.20 -4.03
CA TYR A 58 11.71 -22.39 -5.42
C TYR A 58 12.85 -22.10 -6.41
N THR A 59 13.73 -21.14 -6.12
CA THR A 59 14.87 -20.83 -6.98
C THR A 59 16.02 -21.83 -6.87
N GLU A 60 16.20 -22.51 -5.73
CA GLU A 60 17.20 -23.58 -5.60
C GLU A 60 16.78 -24.90 -6.27
N ASP A 61 15.48 -25.17 -6.37
CA ASP A 61 14.94 -26.41 -6.97
C ASP A 61 14.57 -26.27 -8.46
N CYS A 62 14.51 -25.04 -8.99
CA CYS A 62 14.17 -24.79 -10.39
C CYS A 62 15.45 -24.64 -11.23
N GLU A 63 15.64 -25.54 -12.20
CA GLU A 63 16.69 -25.38 -13.21
C GLU A 63 16.59 -23.99 -13.85
N PRO A 64 17.72 -23.29 -14.08
CA PRO A 64 17.69 -21.95 -14.64
C PRO A 64 16.99 -21.96 -16.01
N GLU A 65 15.93 -21.16 -16.16
CA GLU A 65 15.22 -20.96 -17.44
C GLU A 65 16.13 -20.45 -18.57
N ASP A 66 17.36 -20.04 -18.26
CA ASP A 66 18.39 -19.65 -19.23
C ASP A 66 18.82 -20.79 -20.17
N LEU A 67 18.50 -22.05 -19.86
CA LEU A 67 18.71 -23.19 -20.76
C LEU A 67 17.63 -23.31 -21.85
N ARG A 68 16.48 -22.63 -21.74
CA ARG A 68 15.41 -22.72 -22.76
C ARG A 68 15.70 -21.95 -24.04
N PHE A 69 16.70 -21.06 -24.04
CA PHE A 69 17.09 -20.26 -25.21
C PHE A 69 18.56 -20.46 -25.62
N SER A 70 19.23 -21.50 -25.13
CA SER A 70 20.57 -21.85 -25.59
C SER A 70 20.50 -23.01 -26.60
N ALA A 71 20.76 -22.66 -27.87
CA ALA A 71 20.97 -23.50 -29.04
C ALA A 71 19.72 -24.09 -29.72
N GLU A 72 19.07 -23.28 -30.57
CA GLU A 72 18.58 -23.79 -31.86
C GLU A 72 19.41 -23.09 -32.97
N ASP A 73 19.92 -23.93 -33.87
CA ASP A 73 20.96 -23.80 -34.91
C ASP A 73 21.02 -22.47 -35.69
#